data_AF-A0A653RMB7-F1
#
_entry.id   AF-A0A653RMB7-F1
#
_cell.length_a   1.000
_cell.length_b   1.000
_cell.length_c   1.000
_cell.angle_alpha   90.00
_cell.angle_beta   90.00
_cell.angle_gamma   90.00
#
_symmetry.space_group_name_H-M   'P 1'
#
loop_
_entity.id
_entity.type
_entity.pdbx_description
1 polymer ?
#
loop_
_entity_poly.entity_id
_entity_poly.type
_entity_poly.pdbx_seq_one_letter_code
_entity_poly.pdbx_strand_id
1 'polypeptide(L)'
;MYTNHEIGEILHRAKTIEDFLFIQIEILENIDCYLKQFKIDYFNFIGAYCMKAIPHLLLQIGENLNKLACFHFLTTLFFDFERFYKIGGACYFKISVASIEDKLKSTITN
;
A
#
# COMPACT_ATOMS: atom_id res chain seq x y z
N MET A 1 -8.44 5.40 11.96
CA MET A 1 -7.01 5.76 11.90
C MET A 1 -6.26 5.00 12.97
N TYR A 2 -5.26 4.24 12.53
CA TYR A 2 -4.39 3.48 13.41
C TYR A 2 -3.20 4.33 13.90
N THR A 3 -2.69 4.01 15.08
CA THR A 3 -1.40 4.50 15.59
C THR A 3 -0.24 3.77 14.92
N ASN A 4 1.00 4.26 15.12
CA ASN A 4 2.20 3.56 14.65
C ASN A 4 2.30 2.12 15.19
N HIS A 5 1.95 1.92 16.46
CA HIS A 5 2.00 0.61 17.08
C HIS A 5 0.99 -0.36 16.43
N GLU A 6 -0.25 0.10 16.23
CA GLU A 6 -1.30 -0.70 15.59
C GLU A 6 -0.96 -1.04 14.13
N ILE A 7 -0.44 -0.08 13.35
CA ILE A 7 0.02 -0.36 11.98
C ILE A 7 1.15 -1.40 11.99
N GLY A 8 2.10 -1.27 12.91
CA GLY A 8 3.18 -2.24 13.08
C GLY A 8 2.65 -3.63 13.41
N GLU A 9 1.70 -3.75 14.34
CA GLU A 9 1.06 -5.02 14.68
C GLU A 9 0.33 -5.64 13.48
N ILE A 10 -0.46 -4.86 12.75
CA ILE A 10 -1.24 -5.35 11.60
C ILE A 10 -0.30 -5.80 10.48
N LEU A 11 0.78 -5.05 10.19
CA LEU A 11 1.81 -5.43 9.21
C LEU A 11 2.56 -6.71 9.61
N HIS A 12 2.85 -6.91 10.89
CA HIS A 12 3.51 -8.13 11.37
C HIS A 12 2.60 -9.35 11.34
N ARG A 13 1.27 -9.16 11.41
CA ARG A 13 0.29 -10.24 11.35
C ARG A 13 -0.17 -10.56 9.91
N ALA A 14 0.08 -9.66 8.95
CA ALA A 14 -0.25 -9.85 7.55
C ALA A 14 0.48 -11.06 6.96
N LYS A 15 -0.27 -11.96 6.32
CA LYS A 15 0.25 -13.21 5.73
C LYS A 15 -0.12 -13.38 4.27
N THR A 16 -1.25 -12.83 3.85
CA THR A 16 -1.79 -12.95 2.50
C THR A 16 -1.68 -11.63 1.76
N ILE A 17 -1.77 -11.66 0.43
CA ILE A 17 -1.74 -10.42 -0.35
C ILE A 17 -2.95 -9.53 -0.02
N GLU A 18 -4.10 -10.12 0.33
CA GLU A 18 -5.29 -9.41 0.77
C GLU A 18 -5.03 -8.61 2.04
N ASP A 19 -4.32 -9.19 3.02
CA ASP A 19 -3.96 -8.47 4.24
C ASP A 19 -3.13 -7.23 3.92
N PHE A 20 -2.11 -7.39 3.07
CA PHE A 20 -1.24 -6.29 2.68
C PHE A 20 -1.99 -5.21 1.87
N LEU A 21 -2.80 -5.62 0.90
CA LEU A 21 -3.60 -4.70 0.08
C LEU A 21 -4.55 -3.88 0.94
N PHE A 22 -5.25 -4.53 1.90
CA PHE A 22 -6.13 -3.85 2.83
C PHE A 22 -5.41 -2.76 3.62
N ILE A 23 -4.25 -3.08 4.20
CA ILE A 23 -3.44 -2.12 4.98
C ILE A 23 -2.97 -0.96 4.09
N GLN A 24 -2.47 -1.28 2.89
CA GLN A 24 -1.93 -0.29 1.97
C GLN A 24 -3.01 0.70 1.53
N ILE A 25 -4.19 0.20 1.15
CA ILE A 25 -5.32 1.03 0.74
C ILE A 25 -5.78 1.92 1.88
N GLU A 26 -6.04 1.37 3.07
CA GLU A 26 -6.49 2.13 4.24
C GLU A 26 -5.55 3.30 4.55
N ILE A 27 -4.23 3.07 4.50
CA ILE A 27 -3.25 4.13 4.79
C ILE A 27 -3.16 5.15 3.66
N LEU A 28 -3.16 4.71 2.40
CA LEU A 28 -2.98 5.59 1.23
C LEU A 28 -4.21 6.46 0.95
N GLU A 29 -5.42 5.93 1.15
CA GLU A 29 -6.67 6.70 1.00
C GLU A 29 -6.80 7.78 2.07
N ASN A 30 -6.34 7.47 3.30
CA ASN A 30 -6.41 8.38 4.44
C ASN A 30 -5.10 9.15 4.67
N ILE A 31 -4.28 9.32 3.61
CA ILE A 31 -2.90 9.79 3.74
C ILE A 31 -2.77 11.15 4.41
N ASP A 32 -3.67 12.11 4.11
CA ASP A 32 -3.65 13.45 4.72
C ASP A 32 -3.80 13.39 6.24
N CYS A 33 -4.57 12.42 6.73
CA CYS A 33 -4.80 12.25 8.15
C CYS A 33 -3.58 11.58 8.81
N TYR A 34 -2.98 10.59 8.15
CA TYR A 34 -1.75 9.94 8.62
C TYR A 34 -0.54 10.87 8.62
N LEU A 35 -0.45 11.81 7.67
CA LEU A 35 0.60 12.83 7.63
C LEU A 35 0.55 13.82 8.81
N LYS A 36 -0.58 13.95 9.49
CA LYS A 36 -0.68 14.73 10.75
C LYS A 36 -0.03 14.01 11.94
N GLN A 37 0.18 12.69 11.83
CA GLN A 37 0.68 11.85 12.91
C GLN A 37 2.10 11.35 12.64
N PHE A 38 2.44 11.06 11.39
CA PHE A 38 3.66 10.35 11.01
C PHE A 38 4.52 11.17 10.06
N LYS A 39 5.84 10.96 10.18
CA LYS A 39 6.82 11.53 9.25
C LYS A 39 6.84 10.74 7.95
N ILE A 40 7.29 11.40 6.87
CA ILE A 40 7.47 10.79 5.54
C ILE A 40 8.25 9.46 5.61
N ASP A 41 9.31 9.40 6.42
CA ASP A 41 10.14 8.20 6.58
C ASP A 41 9.35 6.96 7.03
N TYR A 42 8.24 7.15 7.75
CA TYR A 42 7.39 6.05 8.18
C TYR A 42 6.67 5.38 7.00
N PHE A 43 6.24 6.16 6.01
CA PHE A 43 5.63 5.64 4.79
C PHE A 43 6.65 4.87 3.95
N ASN A 44 7.88 5.40 3.84
CA ASN A 44 8.99 4.68 3.21
C ASN A 44 9.30 3.35 3.93
N PHE A 45 9.25 3.32 5.26
CA PHE A 45 9.39 2.09 6.05
C PHE A 45 8.31 1.06 5.71
N ILE A 46 7.04 1.47 5.63
CA ILE A 46 5.94 0.58 5.22
C ILE A 46 6.21 0.02 3.82
N GLY A 47 6.62 0.87 2.88
CA GLY A 47 6.98 0.45 1.52
C GLY A 47 8.11 -0.56 1.49
N ALA A 48 9.18 -0.32 2.26
CA ALA A 48 10.30 -1.25 2.36
C ALA A 48 9.89 -2.58 3.00
N TYR A 49 8.99 -2.55 3.99
CA TYR A 49 8.44 -3.76 4.59
C TYR A 49 7.62 -4.57 3.59
N CYS A 50 6.69 -3.93 2.88
CA CYS A 50 5.89 -4.58 1.83
C CYS A 50 6.75 -5.13 0.69
N MET A 51 7.79 -4.39 0.27
CA MET A 51 8.73 -4.84 -0.77
C MET A 51 9.40 -6.17 -0.38
N LYS A 52 9.76 -6.34 0.91
CA LYS A 52 10.33 -7.59 1.43
C LYS A 52 9.34 -8.75 1.46
N ALA A 53 8.03 -8.47 1.45
CA ALA A 53 6.99 -9.51 1.42
C ALA A 53 6.78 -10.09 0.02
N ILE A 54 7.18 -9.39 -1.05
CA ILE A 54 6.96 -9.81 -2.46
C ILE A 54 7.38 -11.26 -2.73
N PRO A 55 8.60 -11.72 -2.36
CA PRO A 55 9.02 -13.09 -2.68
C PRO A 55 8.12 -14.14 -2.03
N HIS A 56 7.63 -13.88 -0.82
CA HIS A 56 6.71 -14.78 -0.12
C HIS A 56 5.33 -14.78 -0.78
N LEU A 57 4.82 -13.60 -1.12
CA LEU A 57 3.51 -13.45 -1.76
C LEU A 57 3.49 -14.09 -3.16
N LEU A 58 4.58 -14.02 -3.91
CA LEU A 58 4.74 -14.69 -5.21
C LEU A 58 4.53 -16.21 -5.13
N LEU A 59 4.94 -16.84 -4.02
CA LEU A 59 4.75 -18.28 -3.81
C LEU A 59 3.28 -18.64 -3.50
N GLN A 60 2.49 -17.67 -3.03
CA GLN A 60 1.11 -17.89 -2.59
C GLN A 60 0.05 -17.48 -3.62
N ILE A 61 0.40 -16.57 -4.54
CA ILE A 61 -0.59 -15.82 -5.33
C ILE A 61 -1.30 -16.63 -6.42
N GLY A 62 -0.84 -17.85 -6.72
CA GLY A 62 -1.38 -18.66 -7.79
C GLY A 62 -1.48 -17.85 -9.09
N GLU A 63 -2.67 -17.80 -9.70
CA GLU A 63 -2.94 -17.09 -10.96
C GLU A 63 -3.32 -15.60 -10.80
N ASN A 64 -3.41 -15.05 -9.58
CA ASN A 64 -3.91 -13.69 -9.38
C ASN A 64 -2.81 -12.60 -9.50
N LEU A 65 -2.20 -12.55 -10.69
CA LEU A 65 -1.18 -11.56 -11.05
C LEU A 65 -1.69 -10.12 -10.96
N ASN A 66 -3.00 -9.90 -11.12
CA ASN A 66 -3.61 -8.58 -10.99
C ASN A 66 -3.50 -8.03 -9.57
N LYS A 67 -3.78 -8.86 -8.55
CA LYS A 67 -3.58 -8.47 -7.15
C LYS A 67 -2.11 -8.16 -6.87
N LEU A 68 -1.19 -8.99 -7.37
CA LEU A 68 0.25 -8.75 -7.21
C LEU A 68 0.68 -7.43 -7.82
N ALA A 69 0.20 -7.10 -9.02
CA ALA A 69 0.50 -5.84 -9.69
C ALA A 69 -0.02 -4.66 -8.88
N CYS A 70 -1.26 -4.71 -8.40
CA CYS A 70 -1.84 -3.67 -7.54
C CYS A 70 -1.00 -3.48 -6.27
N PHE A 71 -0.67 -4.58 -5.59
CA PHE A 71 0.19 -4.57 -4.40
C PHE A 71 1.56 -3.95 -4.68
N HIS A 72 2.19 -4.31 -5.81
CA HIS A 72 3.48 -3.75 -6.20
C HIS A 72 3.40 -2.23 -6.45
N PHE A 73 2.35 -1.76 -7.13
CA PHE A 73 2.16 -0.33 -7.37
C PHE A 73 1.92 0.45 -6.07
N LEU A 74 1.04 -0.03 -5.19
CA LEU A 74 0.83 0.60 -3.87
C LEU A 74 2.12 0.59 -3.03
N THR A 75 2.86 -0.52 -3.05
CA THR A 75 4.18 -0.63 -2.40
C THR A 75 5.15 0.42 -2.92
N THR A 76 5.15 0.68 -4.22
CA THR A 76 6.00 1.69 -4.86
C THR A 76 5.63 3.11 -4.41
N LEU A 77 4.33 3.41 -4.28
CA LEU A 77 3.86 4.70 -3.76
C LEU A 77 4.33 4.95 -2.32
N PHE A 78 4.41 3.89 -1.50
CA PHE A 78 4.99 3.99 -0.16
C PHE A 78 6.51 4.09 -0.18
N PHE A 79 7.19 3.26 -0.96
CA PHE A 79 8.65 3.13 -0.93
C PHE A 79 9.36 4.43 -1.33
N ASP A 80 8.79 5.14 -2.30
CA ASP A 80 9.29 6.44 -2.78
C ASP A 80 8.25 7.55 -2.51
N PHE A 81 7.77 7.60 -1.27
CA PHE A 81 6.64 8.46 -0.89
C PHE A 81 6.92 9.94 -1.15
N GLU A 82 8.13 10.41 -0.85
CA GLU A 82 8.49 11.82 -1.10
C GLU A 82 8.36 12.17 -2.59
N ARG A 83 8.86 11.31 -3.48
CA ARG A 83 8.76 11.55 -4.92
C ARG A 83 7.32 11.57 -5.38
N PHE A 84 6.51 10.59 -5.00
CA PHE A 84 5.13 10.51 -5.51
C PHE A 84 4.20 11.55 -4.88
N TYR A 85 4.29 11.78 -3.57
CA TYR A 85 3.38 12.67 -2.87
C TYR A 85 3.80 14.14 -2.92
N LYS A 86 5.08 14.45 -2.65
CA LYS A 86 5.57 15.84 -2.54
C LYS A 86 6.01 16.40 -3.88
N ILE A 87 6.76 15.63 -4.67
CA ILE A 87 7.26 16.09 -5.99
C ILE A 87 6.17 15.91 -7.06
N GLY A 88 5.54 14.74 -7.12
CA GLY A 88 4.44 14.46 -8.06
C GLY A 88 3.13 15.18 -7.72
N GLY A 89 2.96 15.54 -6.44
CA GLY A 89 1.83 16.29 -5.94
C GLY A 89 0.68 15.42 -5.42
N ALA A 90 0.06 15.87 -4.33
CA ALA A 90 -0.98 15.12 -3.61
C ALA A 90 -2.20 14.75 -4.48
N CYS A 91 -2.56 15.58 -5.46
CA CYS A 91 -3.67 15.28 -6.38
C CYS A 91 -3.36 14.06 -7.25
N TYR A 92 -2.19 14.04 -7.89
CA TYR A 92 -1.74 12.91 -8.71
C TYR A 92 -1.60 11.63 -7.89
N PHE A 93 -1.06 11.75 -6.67
CA PHE A 93 -0.95 10.65 -5.74
C PHE A 93 -2.31 10.00 -5.45
N LYS A 94 -3.31 10.80 -5.06
CA LYS A 94 -4.66 10.31 -4.74
C LYS A 94 -5.37 9.69 -5.93
N ILE A 95 -5.23 10.28 -7.12
CA ILE A 95 -5.77 9.70 -8.37
C ILE A 95 -5.14 8.33 -8.65
N SER A 96 -3.83 8.20 -8.42
CA SER A 96 -3.10 6.95 -8.62
C SER A 96 -3.61 5.86 -7.66
N VAL A 97 -3.79 6.19 -6.39
CA VAL A 97 -4.35 5.27 -5.38
C VAL A 97 -5.75 4.82 -5.78
N ALA A 98 -6.64 5.76 -6.10
CA ALA A 98 -8.02 5.46 -6.52
C ALA A 98 -8.07 4.57 -7.77
N SER A 99 -7.22 4.84 -8.77
CA SER A 99 -7.16 4.05 -10.00
C SER A 99 -6.71 2.59 -9.75
N ILE A 100 -5.79 2.38 -8.79
CA ILE A 100 -5.34 1.04 -8.40
C ILE A 100 -6.45 0.33 -7.62
N GLU A 101 -7.15 1.03 -6.73
CA GLU A 101 -8.27 0.49 -5.97
C GLU A 101 -9.43 0.05 -6.88
N ASP A 102 -9.79 0.88 -7.87
CA ASP A 102 -10.79 0.56 -8.88
C ASP A 102 -10.40 -0.68 -9.69
N LYS A 103 -9.12 -0.78 -10.07
CA LYS A 103 -8.60 -1.97 -10.75
C LYS A 103 -8.75 -3.21 -9.87
N LEU A 104 -8.41 -3.12 -8.58
CA LEU A 104 -8.55 -4.23 -7.64
C LEU A 104 -10.01 -4.69 -7.51
N LYS A 105 -10.95 -3.75 -7.36
CA LYS A 105 -12.40 -4.02 -7.30
C LYS A 105 -12.90 -4.75 -8.54
N SER A 106 -12.52 -4.29 -9.74
CA SER A 106 -12.90 -4.93 -11.01
C SER A 106 -12.37 -6.36 -11.19
N THR A 107 -11.39 -6.76 -10.40
CA THR A 107 -10.80 -8.12 -10.43
C THR A 107 -11.60 -9.11 -9.57
N ILE A 108 -12.49 -8.63 -8.69
CA ILE A 108 -13.34 -9.46 -7.83
C ILE A 108 -14.69 -9.77 -8.53
N THR A 109 -15.10 -8.92 -9.46
CA THR A 109 -16.38 -9.02 -10.19
C THR A 109 -16.33 -9.87 -11.46
N ASN A 110 -15.18 -10.45 -11.80
CA ASN A 110 -14.98 -11.36 -12.93
C ASN A 110 -14.56 -12.74 -12.44
#